data_AF-A0A2S5CYI1-F1
#
_entry.id   AF-A0A2S5CYI1-F1
#
_cell.length_a   1.000
_cell.length_b   1.000
_cell.length_c   1.000
_cell.angle_alpha   90.00
_cell.angle_beta   90.00
_cell.angle_gamma   90.00
#
_symmetry.space_group_name_H-M   'P 1'
#
loop_
_entity.id
_entity.type
_entity.pdbx_description
1 polymer ?
#
loop_
_entity_poly.entity_id
_entity_poly.type
_entity_poly.pdbx_seq_one_letter_code
_entity_poly.pdbx_strand_id
1 'polypeptide(L)' 'MPFVADSREGISDHRKQVMEIMSRGGGVGTNGSTLRPRNTLARGVNGKSSGSVSWLDDIAKLTHLVEQGGSR' A
#
# COMPACT_ATOMS: atom_id res chain seq x y z
N MET A 1 -6.06 -9.76 -0.66
CA MET A 1 -5.21 -9.72 -1.87
C MET A 1 -3.82 -10.18 -1.48
N PRO A 2 -3.23 -11.25 -2.03
CA PRO A 2 -2.07 -11.82 -1.35
C PRO A 2 -0.78 -11.23 -1.91
N PHE A 3 -0.09 -10.51 -1.02
CA PHE A 3 1.34 -10.12 -1.07
C PHE A 3 1.72 -8.95 -1.98
N VAL A 4 2.13 -7.86 -1.34
CA VAL A 4 2.74 -6.69 -2.00
C VAL A 4 4.18 -7.04 -2.39
N ALA A 5 4.58 -6.86 -3.64
CA ALA A 5 5.98 -7.05 -4.00
C ALA A 5 6.86 -5.96 -3.36
N ASP A 6 8.03 -6.34 -2.83
CA ASP A 6 8.96 -5.45 -2.12
C ASP A 6 9.76 -4.55 -3.10
N SER A 7 9.05 -3.73 -3.85
CA SER A 7 9.58 -2.78 -4.83
C SER A 7 8.67 -1.55 -4.92
N ARG A 8 9.20 -0.43 -5.44
CA ARG A 8 8.41 0.79 -5.65
C ARG A 8 7.22 0.55 -6.59
N GLU A 9 7.45 -0.24 -7.63
CA GLU A 9 6.43 -0.62 -8.62
C GLU A 9 5.35 -1.50 -7.98
N GLY A 10 5.75 -2.54 -7.24
CA GLY A 10 4.83 -3.44 -6.55
C GLY A 10 3.94 -2.73 -5.53
N ILE A 11 4.52 -1.78 -4.78
CA ILE A 11 3.77 -0.93 -3.85
C ILE A 11 2.79 -0.01 -4.60
N SER A 12 3.22 0.60 -5.71
CA SER A 12 2.38 1.48 -6.52
C SER A 12 1.20 0.73 -7.16
N ASP A 13 1.44 -0.47 -7.70
CA ASP A 13 0.42 -1.30 -8.32
C ASP A 13 -0.62 -1.76 -7.29
N HIS A 14 -0.15 -2.19 -6.12
CA HIS A 14 -1.03 -2.55 -5.01
C HIS A 14 -1.86 -1.35 -4.56
N ARG A 15 -1.25 -0.16 -4.45
CA ARG A 15 -1.95 1.09 -4.12
C ARG A 15 -3.06 1.41 -5.11
N LYS A 16 -2.79 1.28 -6.41
CA LYS A 16 -3.78 1.45 -7.48
C LYS A 16 -4.95 0.47 -7.33
N GLN A 17 -4.66 -0.80 -7.08
CA GLN A 17 -5.70 -1.82 -6.91
C GLN A 17 -6.59 -1.54 -5.70
N VAL A 18 -5.97 -1.16 -4.57
CA VAL A 18 -6.70 -0.75 -3.36
C VAL A 18 -7.65 0.39 -3.68
N MET A 19 -7.17 1.43 -4.38
CA MET A 19 -7.95 2.60 -4.75
C MET A 19 -9.16 2.23 -5.64
N GLU A 20 -8.97 1.36 -6.64
CA GLU A 20 -10.04 0.88 -7.53
C GLU A 20 -11.11 0.05 -6.81
N ILE A 21 -10.73 -0.71 -5.78
CA ILE A 21 -11.70 -1.49 -5.00
C ILE A 21 -12.48 -0.56 -4.07
N MET A 22 -11.79 0.37 -3.41
CA MET A 22 -12.41 1.35 -2.51
C MET A 22 -13.39 2.27 -3.24
N SER A 23 -13.04 2.74 -4.45
CA SER A 23 -13.92 3.60 -5.26
C SER A 23 -15.24 2.93 -5.65
N ARG A 24 -15.33 1.60 -5.57
CA ARG A 24 -16.53 0.80 -5.85
C ARG A 24 -17.27 0.36 -4.58
N GLY A 25 -16.91 0.92 -3.42
CA GLY A 25 -17.48 0.56 -2.12
C GLY A 25 -16.99 -0.77 -1.55
N GLY A 26 -15.92 -1.36 -2.11
CA GLY A 26 -15.35 -2.62 -1.65
C GLY A 26 -14.38 -2.45 -0.48
N GLY A 27 -14.39 -3.40 0.45
CA GLY A 27 -13.38 -3.49 1.52
C GLY A 27 -12.09 -4.15 1.04
N VAL A 28 -10.94 -3.67 1.51
CA VAL A 28 -9.62 -4.23 1.14
C VAL A 28 -8.78 -4.56 2.37
N GLY A 29 -8.29 -5.80 2.43
CA GLY A 29 -7.26 -6.23 3.38
C GLY A 29 -5.89 -6.34 2.70
N THR A 30 -4.89 -5.67 3.28
CA THR A 30 -3.50 -5.66 2.78
C THR A 30 -2.58 -6.42 3.73
N ASN A 31 -1.78 -7.34 3.20
CA ASN A 31 -0.68 -7.96 3.93
C ASN A 31 0.65 -7.32 3.55
N GLY A 32 1.29 -6.63 4.50
CA GLY A 32 2.59 -5.96 4.32
C GLY A 32 3.80 -6.79 4.75
N SER A 33 3.65 -8.07 5.08
CA SER A 33 4.73 -8.93 5.61
C SER A 33 5.89 -9.16 4.62
N THR A 34 5.65 -8.92 3.33
CA THR A 34 6.65 -9.02 2.26
C THR A 34 7.52 -7.78 2.13
N LEU A 35 7.08 -6.63 2.65
CA LEU A 35 7.82 -5.38 2.56
C LEU A 35 8.99 -5.40 3.54
N ARG A 36 10.16 -4.94 3.07
CA ARG A 36 11.37 -4.91 3.90
C ARG A 36 11.20 -4.03 5.15
N PRO A 37 11.81 -4.41 6.29
CA PRO A 37 11.77 -3.61 7.51
C PRO A 37 12.35 -2.20 7.36
N ARG A 38 11.99 -1.34 8.31
CA ARG A 38 12.56 0.01 8.41
C ARG A 38 14.09 -0.06 8.52
N ASN A 39 14.78 0.93 7.97
CA ASN A 39 16.24 1.07 7.99
C ASN A 39 17.02 0.04 7.16
N THR A 40 16.37 -0.94 6.53
CA THR A 40 17.03 -1.81 5.54
C THR A 40 17.43 -1.02 4.30
N LEU A 41 18.44 -1.50 3.57
CA LEU A 41 18.96 -0.83 2.38
C LEU A 41 17.89 -0.73 1.28
N ALA A 42 17.62 0.48 0.81
CA ALA A 42 16.82 0.75 -0.37
C ALA A 42 17.70 0.66 -1.61
N ARG A 43 17.80 -0.56 -2.17
CA ARG A 43 18.55 -0.84 -3.40
C ARG A 43 18.13 0.14 -4.51
N GLY A 44 19.12 0.76 -5.16
CA GLY A 44 18.92 1.69 -6.28
C GLY A 44 18.91 3.18 -5.93
N VAL A 45 18.73 3.56 -4.65
CA VAL A 45 18.70 4.99 -4.24
C VAL A 45 19.70 5.34 -3.13
N ASN A 46 20.63 4.42 -2.82
CA ASN A 46 21.60 4.54 -1.71
C ASN A 46 20.98 5.05 -0.39
N GLY A 47 19.73 4.65 -0.14
CA GLY A 47 18.91 5.14 0.97
C GLY A 47 18.48 4.02 1.90
N LYS A 48 17.63 4.38 2.88
CA LYS A 48 17.04 3.45 3.83
C LYS A 48 15.53 3.32 3.61
N SER A 49 15.01 2.10 3.77
CA SER A 49 13.58 1.82 3.72
C SER A 49 12.83 2.51 4.86
N SER A 50 11.66 3.06 4.55
CA SER A 50 10.68 3.54 5.54
C SER A 50 10.05 2.40 6.36
N GLY A 51 10.04 1.18 5.81
CA GLY A 51 9.52 -0.03 6.45
C GLY A 51 8.06 -0.33 6.10
N SER A 52 7.66 -1.58 6.35
CA SER A 52 6.31 -2.10 6.08
C SER A 52 5.19 -1.28 6.75
N VAL A 53 5.38 -0.86 8.00
CA VAL A 53 4.38 -0.08 8.75
C VAL A 53 4.07 1.27 8.08
N SER A 54 5.10 1.98 7.61
CA SER A 54 4.90 3.27 6.94
C SER A 54 4.11 3.15 5.63
N TRP A 55 4.28 2.04 4.91
CA TRP A 55 3.51 1.77 3.69
C TRP A 55 2.08 1.33 3.99
N LEU A 56 1.87 0.52 5.03
CA LEU A 56 0.52 0.17 5.47
C LEU A 56 -0.26 1.40 5.96
N ASP A 57 0.42 2.35 6.58
CA ASP A 57 -0.16 3.64 6.97
C ASP A 57 -0.57 4.50 5.75
N ASP A 58 0.25 4.55 4.69
CA ASP A 58 -0.12 5.21 3.40
C ASP A 58 -1.38 4.57 2.79
N ILE A 59 -1.44 3.24 2.76
CA ILE A 59 -2.60 2.51 2.23
C ILE A 59 -3.85 2.74 3.11
N ALA A 60 -3.69 2.76 4.43
CA ALA A 60 -4.79 3.06 5.33
C ALA A 60 -5.34 4.48 5.10
N LYS A 61 -4.46 5.47 4.90
CA LYS A 61 -4.90 6.86 4.62
C LYS A 61 -5.76 6.99 3.38
N LEU A 62 -5.61 6.11 2.38
CA LEU A 62 -6.45 6.11 1.19
C LEU A 62 -7.93 5.91 1.52
N THR A 63 -8.28 5.22 2.62
CA THR A 63 -9.68 5.03 3.01
C THR A 63 -10.39 6.36 3.29
N HIS A 64 -9.64 7.39 3.70
CA HIS A 64 -10.17 8.72 3.99
C HIS A 64 -10.13 9.66 2.78
N LEU A 65 -9.39 9.30 1.74
CA LEU A 65 -9.20 10.11 0.54
C LEU A 65 -10.05 9.65 -0.64
N VAL A 66 -10.35 8.35 -0.69
CA VAL A 66 -11.19 7.76 -1.74
C VAL A 66 -12.62 7.76 -1.24
N GLU A 67 -13.47 8.57 -1.87
CA GLU A 67 -14.91 8.50 -1.67
C GLU A 67 -15.38 7.11 -2.08
N GLN A 68 -15.96 6.39 -1.11
CA GLN A 68 -16.45 5.05 -1.36
C GLN A 68 -17.70 5.17 -2.23
N GLY A 69 -17.63 4.64 -3.46
CA GLY A 69 -18.78 4.60 -4.35
C GLY A 69 -19.94 3.88 -3.68
N GLY A 70 -20.93 4.65 -3.25
CA GLY A 70 -22.07 4.15 -2.51
C GLY A 70 -22.86 5.31 -1.92
N SER A 71 -24.08 5.50 -2.43
CA SER A 71 -25.07 6.41 -1.88
C SER A 71 -25.70 5.81 -0.63
N ARG A 72 -25.05 5.95 0.53
CA ARG A 72 -25.68 5.69 1.83
C ARG A 72 -25.31 6.78 2.82
#